data_AF-A0A7X9IMV7-F1
#
_entry.id   AF-A0A7X9IMV7-F1
#
_cell.length_a   1.000
_cell.length_b   1.000
_cell.length_c   1.000
_cell.angle_alpha   90.00
_cell.angle_beta   90.00
_cell.angle_gamma   90.00
#
_symmetry.space_group_name_H-M   'P 1'
#
loop_
_entity.id
_entity.type
_entity.pdbx_description
1 polymer ?
#
loop_
_entity_poly.entity_id
_entity_poly.type
_entity_poly.pdbx_seq_one_letter_code
_entity_poly.pdbx_strand_id
1 'polypeptide(L)'
;MDSQSADAQMMQVLLHEIGHVVEWYWLKGKGERDQARAEGFATWFEYYASEYSEITRKSISRSNLGESIINAGRTYIYKDSFAPDLDSYANAAAPFAAIVSRRGIYGLAKVYNAMSQNNLSFNEAIKKELGWSAERLMKETSSL
;
A
#
# COMPACT_ATOMS: atom_id res chain seq x y z
N MET A 1 1.32 -30.37 2.95
CA MET A 1 1.81 -29.08 2.43
C MET A 1 3.08 -29.39 1.64
N ASP A 2 3.06 -29.17 0.34
CA ASP A 2 4.26 -29.35 -0.48
C ASP A 2 5.19 -28.15 -0.27
N SER A 3 6.51 -28.38 -0.27
CA SER A 3 7.56 -27.35 -0.02
C SER A 3 7.28 -26.04 -0.76
N GLN A 4 6.90 -26.13 -2.04
CA GLN A 4 6.63 -24.96 -2.89
C GLN A 4 5.48 -24.09 -2.37
N SER A 5 4.48 -24.67 -1.68
CA SER A 5 3.38 -23.91 -1.08
C SER A 5 3.81 -23.19 0.19
N ALA A 6 4.72 -23.77 0.97
CA ALA A 6 5.28 -23.14 2.16
C ALA A 6 6.25 -22.01 1.78
N ASP A 7 7.09 -22.24 0.77
CA ASP A 7 8.02 -21.24 0.23
C ASP A 7 7.27 -20.02 -0.33
N ALA A 8 6.16 -20.25 -1.04
CA ALA A 8 5.30 -19.20 -1.57
C ALA A 8 4.67 -18.34 -0.45
N GLN A 9 4.16 -18.96 0.61
CA GLN A 9 3.60 -18.26 1.77
C GLN A 9 4.67 -17.48 2.53
N MET A 10 5.83 -18.08 2.77
CA MET A 10 6.96 -17.41 3.40
C MET A 10 7.41 -16.20 2.58
N MET A 11 7.53 -16.36 1.26
CA MET A 11 7.93 -15.26 0.37
C MET A 11 6.91 -14.12 0.39
N GLN A 12 5.61 -14.43 0.45
CA GLN A 12 4.56 -13.43 0.57
C GLN A 12 4.72 -12.59 1.86
N VAL A 13 4.90 -13.25 3.01
CA VAL A 13 5.18 -12.57 4.29
C VAL A 13 6.46 -11.75 4.22
N LEU A 14 7.53 -12.29 3.64
CA LEU A 14 8.80 -11.58 3.49
C LEU A 14 8.64 -10.32 2.63
N LEU A 15 7.86 -10.34 1.55
CA LEU A 15 7.59 -9.16 0.74
C LEU A 15 6.87 -8.07 1.54
N HIS A 16 5.90 -8.45 2.36
CA HIS A 16 5.19 -7.53 3.26
C HIS A 16 6.17 -6.84 4.22
N GLU A 17 6.99 -7.62 4.92
CA GLU A 17 7.98 -7.09 5.88
C GLU A 17 9.06 -6.22 5.20
N ILE A 18 9.50 -6.60 3.99
CA ILE A 18 10.37 -5.74 3.17
C ILE A 18 9.67 -4.43 2.82
N GLY A 19 8.36 -4.44 2.60
CA GLY A 19 7.54 -3.24 2.43
C GLY A 19 7.73 -2.24 3.57
N HIS A 20 7.67 -2.68 4.83
CA HIS A 20 7.94 -1.81 5.97
C HIS A 20 9.36 -1.25 5.99
N VAL A 21 10.37 -2.04 5.59
CA VAL A 21 11.77 -1.60 5.51
C VAL A 21 11.93 -0.50 4.45
N VAL A 22 11.34 -0.69 3.27
CA VAL A 22 11.36 0.30 2.18
C VAL A 22 10.65 1.58 2.63
N GLU A 23 9.50 1.45 3.28
CA GLU A 23 8.74 2.56 3.80
C GLU A 23 9.56 3.38 4.79
N TRP A 24 10.16 2.71 5.78
CA TRP A 24 10.99 3.33 6.80
C TRP A 24 12.18 4.08 6.19
N TYR A 25 12.79 3.49 5.15
CA TYR A 25 13.88 4.13 4.40
C TYR A 25 13.41 5.41 3.69
N TRP A 26 12.26 5.39 3.01
CA TRP A 26 11.69 6.57 2.34
C TRP A 26 11.29 7.67 3.32
N LEU A 27 10.83 7.27 4.49
CA LEU A 27 10.55 8.16 5.61
C LEU A 27 11.81 8.71 6.28
N LYS A 28 13.00 8.15 6.01
CA LYS A 28 14.27 8.48 6.68
C LYS A 28 14.16 8.32 8.20
N GLY A 29 13.40 7.33 8.65
CA GLY A 29 13.09 7.09 10.07
C GLY A 29 12.24 8.18 10.75
N LYS A 30 11.57 9.04 9.98
CA LYS A 30 10.67 10.09 10.47
C LYS A 30 9.20 9.75 10.20
N GLY A 31 8.28 10.50 10.80
CA GLY A 31 6.85 10.36 10.55
C GLY A 31 6.10 9.85 11.78
N GLU A 32 4.80 10.09 11.77
CA GLU A 32 3.92 9.70 12.86
C GLU A 32 3.68 8.19 12.87
N ARG A 33 3.33 7.66 14.05
CA ARG A 33 2.83 6.30 14.17
C ARG A 33 1.44 6.22 13.54
N ASP A 34 1.42 5.90 12.26
CA ASP A 34 0.21 5.64 11.49
C ASP A 34 0.23 4.19 11.02
N GLN A 35 -0.51 3.35 11.75
CA GLN A 35 -0.59 1.92 11.48
C GLN A 35 -1.28 1.65 10.14
N ALA A 36 -2.41 2.31 9.86
CA ALA A 36 -3.12 2.10 8.60
C ALA A 36 -2.21 2.40 7.40
N ARG A 37 -1.49 3.51 7.42
CA ARG A 37 -0.52 3.85 6.36
C ARG A 37 0.59 2.82 6.23
N ALA A 38 1.21 2.41 7.34
CA ALA A 38 2.34 1.48 7.33
C ALA A 38 1.93 0.09 6.78
N GLU A 39 0.80 -0.43 7.28
CA GLU A 39 0.24 -1.72 6.87
C GLU A 39 -0.31 -1.66 5.45
N GLY A 40 -0.94 -0.54 5.07
CA GLY A 40 -1.41 -0.28 3.72
C GLY A 40 -0.28 -0.23 2.69
N PHE A 41 0.84 0.44 3.02
CA PHE A 41 2.02 0.46 2.16
C PHE A 41 2.60 -0.94 1.99
N ALA A 42 2.80 -1.68 3.07
CA ALA A 42 3.37 -3.03 3.03
C ALA A 42 2.49 -3.98 2.22
N THR A 43 1.17 -3.93 2.42
CA THR A 43 0.19 -4.71 1.66
C THR A 43 0.18 -4.36 0.18
N TRP A 44 0.22 -3.06 -0.16
CA TRP A 44 0.34 -2.64 -1.55
C TRP A 44 1.67 -3.09 -2.18
N PHE A 45 2.77 -2.97 -1.44
CA PHE A 45 4.10 -3.36 -1.91
C PHE A 45 4.19 -4.87 -2.13
N GLU A 46 3.63 -5.67 -1.22
CA GLU A 46 3.49 -7.12 -1.34
C GLU A 46 2.80 -7.49 -2.66
N TYR A 47 1.64 -6.89 -2.94
CA TYR A 47 0.92 -7.05 -4.21
C TYR A 47 1.79 -6.60 -5.40
N TYR A 48 2.31 -5.37 -5.36
CA TYR A 48 3.09 -4.78 -6.44
C TYR A 48 4.32 -5.62 -6.79
N ALA A 49 5.11 -6.02 -5.80
CA ALA A 49 6.33 -6.80 -6.00
C ALA A 49 6.01 -8.22 -6.51
N SER A 50 4.87 -8.79 -6.10
CA SER A 50 4.49 -10.13 -6.52
C SER A 50 4.25 -10.26 -8.02
N GLU A 51 3.84 -9.18 -8.67
CA GLU A 51 3.59 -9.13 -10.12
C GLU A 51 4.88 -9.34 -10.93
N TYR A 52 6.06 -9.14 -10.32
CA TYR A 52 7.35 -9.25 -10.98
C TYR A 52 8.08 -10.57 -10.72
N SER A 53 7.50 -11.51 -9.97
CA SER A 53 8.09 -12.83 -9.71
C SER A 53 7.07 -13.96 -9.90
N GLU A 54 7.42 -14.97 -10.70
CA GLU A 54 6.53 -16.10 -10.98
C GLU A 54 6.22 -16.95 -9.74
N ILE A 55 7.15 -17.00 -8.78
CA ILE A 55 6.99 -17.75 -7.52
C ILE A 55 5.92 -17.08 -6.65
N THR A 56 5.98 -15.76 -6.54
CA THR A 56 5.08 -14.97 -5.68
C THR A 56 3.74 -14.71 -6.35
N ARG A 57 3.69 -14.56 -7.68
CA ARG A 57 2.43 -14.38 -8.43
C ARG A 57 1.45 -15.52 -8.18
N LYS A 58 1.96 -16.77 -8.07
CA LYS A 58 1.13 -17.94 -7.73
C LYS A 58 0.60 -17.91 -6.29
N SER A 59 1.35 -17.35 -5.34
CA SER A 59 0.89 -17.18 -3.95
C SER A 59 -0.19 -16.12 -3.84
N ILE A 60 0.05 -14.96 -4.46
CA ILE A 60 -0.85 -13.80 -4.38
C ILE A 60 -2.13 -14.03 -5.18
N SER A 61 -2.04 -14.72 -6.32
CA SER A 61 -3.22 -15.19 -7.04
C SER A 61 -4.06 -16.18 -6.23
N ARG A 62 -3.49 -16.88 -5.23
CA ARG A 62 -4.26 -17.75 -4.32
C ARG A 62 -4.87 -16.97 -3.15
N SER A 63 -4.24 -15.87 -2.72
CA SER A 63 -4.77 -15.01 -1.65
C SER A 63 -5.78 -13.98 -2.14
N ASN A 64 -5.96 -13.82 -3.46
CA ASN A 64 -6.81 -12.81 -4.10
C ASN A 64 -6.51 -11.37 -3.65
N LEU A 65 -5.31 -11.09 -3.14
CA LEU A 65 -4.99 -9.81 -2.51
C LEU A 65 -5.19 -8.63 -3.47
N GLY A 66 -4.77 -8.76 -4.73
CA GLY A 66 -4.98 -7.71 -5.73
C GLY A 66 -6.47 -7.41 -5.97
N GLU A 67 -7.31 -8.45 -6.04
CA GLU A 67 -8.75 -8.29 -6.17
C GLU A 67 -9.36 -7.64 -4.91
N SER A 68 -8.91 -8.02 -3.72
CA SER A 68 -9.33 -7.39 -2.47
C SER A 68 -8.97 -5.90 -2.43
N ILE A 69 -7.76 -5.51 -2.84
CA ILE A 69 -7.34 -4.10 -2.90
C ILE A 69 -8.22 -3.32 -3.89
N ILE A 70 -8.47 -3.86 -5.08
CA ILE A 70 -9.32 -3.23 -6.10
C ILE A 70 -10.76 -3.08 -5.59
N ASN A 71 -11.32 -4.13 -5.00
CA ASN A 71 -12.67 -4.12 -4.46
C ASN A 71 -12.81 -3.16 -3.27
N ALA A 72 -11.83 -3.12 -2.37
CA ALA A 72 -11.78 -2.16 -1.27
C ALA A 72 -11.64 -0.73 -1.78
N GLY A 73 -10.97 -0.51 -2.92
CA GLY A 73 -10.90 0.78 -3.57
C GLY A 73 -12.26 1.32 -4.00
N ARG A 74 -13.10 0.46 -4.60
CA ARG A 74 -14.45 0.80 -5.07
C ARG A 74 -15.39 1.27 -3.96
N THR A 75 -15.18 0.80 -2.73
CA THR A 75 -15.96 1.16 -1.54
C THR A 75 -15.15 2.01 -0.56
N TYR A 76 -14.02 2.58 -1.00
CA TYR A 76 -13.08 3.24 -0.11
C TYR A 76 -13.72 4.42 0.61
N ILE A 77 -13.70 4.32 1.94
CA ILE A 77 -14.02 5.38 2.88
C ILE A 77 -12.81 5.47 3.79
N TYR A 78 -12.22 6.66 3.93
CA TYR A 78 -11.13 6.88 4.86
C TYR A 78 -11.61 6.56 6.29
N LYS A 79 -10.89 5.70 6.99
CA LYS A 79 -11.16 5.32 8.39
C LYS A 79 -9.91 5.54 9.22
N ASP A 80 -10.07 6.23 10.35
CA ASP A 80 -8.98 6.42 11.33
C ASP A 80 -8.69 5.17 12.17
N SER A 81 -9.58 4.17 12.15
CA SER A 81 -9.40 2.92 12.88
C SER A 81 -8.87 1.81 11.97
N PHE A 82 -7.72 1.25 12.30
CA PHE A 82 -7.17 0.05 11.68
C PHE A 82 -7.45 -1.18 12.56
N ALA A 83 -7.95 -2.25 11.94
CA ALA A 83 -8.06 -3.55 12.57
C ALA A 83 -7.16 -4.55 11.82
N PRO A 84 -6.57 -5.56 12.49
CA PRO A 84 -5.68 -6.53 11.86
C PRO A 84 -6.49 -7.60 11.08
N ASP A 85 -7.34 -7.16 10.16
CA ASP A 85 -8.16 -8.00 9.28
C ASP A 85 -7.92 -7.66 7.81
N LEU A 86 -8.18 -8.63 6.94
CA LEU A 86 -7.89 -8.55 5.51
C LEU A 86 -8.53 -7.33 4.83
N ASP A 87 -9.74 -6.96 5.24
CA ASP A 87 -10.48 -5.83 4.66
C ASP A 87 -9.81 -4.50 5.02
N SER A 88 -9.34 -4.36 6.25
CA SER A 88 -8.60 -3.18 6.72
C SER A 88 -7.26 -3.03 5.99
N TYR A 89 -6.51 -4.13 5.79
CA TYR A 89 -5.29 -4.12 4.99
C TYR A 89 -5.56 -3.73 3.53
N ALA A 90 -6.58 -4.32 2.90
CA ALA A 90 -6.95 -4.03 1.51
C ALA A 90 -7.41 -2.58 1.34
N ASN A 91 -8.21 -2.06 2.27
CA ASN A 91 -8.67 -0.67 2.26
C ASN A 91 -7.52 0.31 2.45
N ALA A 92 -6.60 0.03 3.38
CA ALA A 92 -5.42 0.84 3.62
C ALA A 92 -4.43 0.83 2.43
N ALA A 93 -4.36 -0.27 1.69
CA ALA A 93 -3.51 -0.41 0.51
C ALA A 93 -4.06 0.32 -0.74
N ALA A 94 -5.38 0.52 -0.82
CA ALA A 94 -6.03 1.06 -2.01
C ALA A 94 -5.53 2.47 -2.42
N PRO A 95 -5.32 3.44 -1.50
CA PRO A 95 -4.72 4.74 -1.84
C PRO A 95 -3.35 4.62 -2.53
N PHE A 96 -2.50 3.68 -2.10
CA PHE A 96 -1.18 3.46 -2.69
C PHE A 96 -1.29 2.91 -4.11
N ALA A 97 -2.18 1.93 -4.32
CA ALA A 97 -2.49 1.41 -5.64
C ALA A 97 -2.99 2.52 -6.57
N ALA A 98 -3.85 3.41 -6.08
CA ALA A 98 -4.38 4.54 -6.85
C ALA A 98 -3.29 5.54 -7.24
N ILE A 99 -2.43 5.92 -6.29
CA ILE A 99 -1.30 6.83 -6.55
C ILE A 99 -0.38 6.23 -7.61
N VAL A 100 0.02 4.97 -7.48
CA VAL A 100 0.95 4.33 -8.42
C VAL A 100 0.30 4.12 -9.79
N SER A 101 -0.98 3.74 -9.85
CA SER A 101 -1.70 3.60 -11.12
C SER A 101 -1.76 4.93 -11.91
N ARG A 102 -1.91 6.07 -11.21
CA ARG A 102 -2.06 7.39 -11.86
C ARG A 102 -0.75 8.16 -12.05
N ARG A 103 0.22 7.95 -11.16
CA ARG A 103 1.45 8.77 -11.05
C ARG A 103 2.73 7.95 -11.05
N GLY A 104 2.63 6.62 -11.11
CA GLY A 104 3.76 5.69 -10.98
C GLY A 104 4.38 5.70 -9.58
N ILE A 105 5.38 4.83 -9.39
CA ILE A 105 6.19 4.78 -8.15
C ILE A 105 6.82 6.14 -7.85
N TYR A 106 7.23 6.88 -8.89
CA TYR A 106 7.81 8.20 -8.73
C TYR A 106 6.86 9.19 -8.04
N GLY A 107 5.56 9.14 -8.35
CA GLY A 107 4.55 9.94 -7.66
C GLY A 107 4.46 9.59 -6.18
N LEU A 108 4.47 8.31 -5.84
CA LEU A 108 4.45 7.86 -4.44
C LEU A 108 5.72 8.28 -3.69
N ALA A 109 6.89 8.14 -4.31
CA ALA A 109 8.16 8.56 -3.73
C ALA A 109 8.19 10.07 -3.42
N LYS A 110 7.58 10.92 -4.27
CA LYS A 110 7.42 12.35 -3.98
C LYS A 110 6.59 12.60 -2.72
N VAL A 111 5.47 11.88 -2.56
CA VAL A 111 4.62 11.97 -1.37
C VAL A 111 5.43 11.65 -0.11
N TYR A 112 6.16 10.53 -0.09
CA TYR A 112 7.01 10.16 1.05
C TYR A 112 8.16 11.15 1.31
N ASN A 113 8.77 11.69 0.25
CA ASN A 113 9.77 12.73 0.41
C ASN A 113 9.16 14.01 1.05
N ALA A 114 7.94 14.38 0.66
CA ALA A 114 7.24 15.50 1.28
C ALA A 114 6.92 15.24 2.75
N MET A 115 6.48 14.03 3.11
CA MET A 115 6.26 13.61 4.50
C MET A 115 7.55 13.78 5.33
N SER A 116 8.66 13.18 4.88
CA SER A 116 9.92 13.18 5.63
C SER A 116 10.61 14.55 5.72
N GLN A 117 10.45 15.41 4.71
CA GLN A 117 11.07 16.74 4.68
C GLN A 117 10.25 17.80 5.42
N ASN A 118 8.92 17.70 5.37
CA ASN A 118 8.03 18.76 5.87
C ASN A 118 7.21 18.34 7.10
N ASN A 119 7.43 17.12 7.62
CA ASN A 119 6.69 16.56 8.74
C ASN A 119 5.16 16.60 8.52
N LEU A 120 4.73 16.16 7.34
CA LEU A 120 3.33 16.11 6.94
C LEU A 120 2.77 14.71 7.16
N SER A 121 1.50 14.62 7.52
CA SER A 121 0.74 13.37 7.42
C SER A 121 0.66 12.91 5.95
N PHE A 122 0.29 11.65 5.75
CA PHE A 122 0.17 11.08 4.41
C PHE A 122 -0.82 11.86 3.52
N ASN A 123 -2.00 12.21 4.06
CA ASN A 123 -3.02 12.97 3.34
C ASN A 123 -2.57 14.40 3.01
N GLU A 124 -1.87 15.08 3.93
CA GLU A 124 -1.32 16.41 3.67
C GLU A 124 -0.23 16.36 2.59
N ALA A 125 0.63 15.34 2.61
CA ALA A 125 1.66 15.15 1.59
C ALA A 125 1.06 14.82 0.22
N ILE A 126 0.01 14.00 0.16
CA ILE A 126 -0.77 13.75 -1.08
C ILE A 126 -1.34 15.06 -1.62
N LYS A 127 -1.98 15.85 -0.77
CA LYS A 127 -2.55 17.15 -1.17
C LYS A 127 -1.47 18.09 -1.70
N LYS A 128 -0.32 18.16 -1.03
CA LYS A 128 0.81 19.01 -1.42
C LYS A 128 1.41 18.59 -2.76
N GLU A 129 1.74 17.31 -2.94
CA GLU A 129 2.53 16.85 -4.08
C GLU A 129 1.67 16.49 -5.30
N LEU A 130 0.45 16.01 -5.08
CA LEU A 130 -0.43 15.53 -6.15
C LEU A 130 -1.62 16.47 -6.43
N GLY A 131 -1.86 17.45 -5.56
CA GLY A 131 -3.02 18.34 -5.64
C GLY A 131 -4.35 17.61 -5.40
N TRP A 132 -4.31 16.47 -4.70
CA TRP A 132 -5.49 15.66 -4.42
C TRP A 132 -6.07 16.03 -3.06
N SER A 133 -7.28 16.58 -3.05
CA SER A 133 -8.06 16.66 -1.81
C SER A 133 -8.47 15.27 -1.33
N ALA A 134 -9.02 15.16 -0.12
CA ALA A 134 -9.55 13.89 0.38
C ALA A 134 -10.61 13.31 -0.57
N GLU A 135 -11.52 14.15 -1.07
CA GLU A 135 -12.56 13.76 -2.02
C GLU A 135 -11.97 13.27 -3.34
N ARG A 136 -10.90 13.94 -3.82
CA ARG A 136 -10.20 13.49 -5.02
C ARG A 136 -9.48 12.16 -4.78
N LEU A 137 -8.79 11.99 -3.66
CA LEU A 137 -8.15 10.73 -3.32
C LEU A 137 -9.16 9.58 -3.28
N MET A 138 -10.32 9.80 -2.65
CA MET A 138 -11.41 8.82 -2.66
C MET A 138 -11.86 8.50 -4.09
N LYS A 139 -12.10 9.52 -4.92
CA LYS A 139 -12.50 9.32 -6.33
C LYS A 139 -11.47 8.53 -7.13
N GLU A 140 -10.18 8.87 -7.02
CA GLU A 140 -9.11 8.18 -7.73
C GLU A 140 -9.02 6.72 -7.26
N THR A 141 -9.17 6.49 -5.95
CA THR A 141 -9.16 5.15 -5.34
C THR A 141 -10.36 4.29 -5.75
N SER A 142 -11.55 4.88 -5.85
CA SER A 142 -12.75 4.17 -6.33
C SER A 142 -12.78 3.92 -7.83
N SER A 143 -11.81 4.47 -8.57
CA SER A 143 -11.64 4.27 -10.02
C SER A 143 -10.52 3.29 -10.38
N LEU A 144 -10.03 2.53 -9.40
CA LEU A 144 -9.05 1.45 -9.59
C LEU A 144 -9.57 0.34 -10.51
#